data_AF-N9MRF7-F1
#
_entry.id   AF-N9MRF7-F1
#
_cell.length_a   1.000
_cell.length_b   1.000
_cell.length_c   1.000
_cell.angle_alpha   90.00
_cell.angle_beta   90.00
_cell.angle_gamma   90.00
#
_symmetry.space_group_name_H-M   'P 1'
#
loop_
_entity.id
_entity.type
_entity.pdbx_description
1 polymer ?
#
loop_
_entity_poly.entity_id
_entity_poly.type
_entity_poly.pdbx_seq_one_letter_code
_entity_poly.pdbx_strand_id
1 'polypeptide(L)'
;MAAFKEERDRINEFLQVVERQQFQGQLIKESKVDQDRLAFEYVQEQPLDNFNRDFIELVNRLYPRLPAGIVLDNNSGDNQIRYNLTVQVQSDSSDGVNSARIVCFDWLLLTKGQRHQIDVLWHDNRLFADMDAIPRAQWFKFVNEQLKNSNKQYIVSLNQENYDSMFEYLTEVEKESFNNSVIIRLSGDDPKNKLLGIQFGKTVSLH
;
A
#
# COMPACT_ATOMS: atom_id res chain seq x y z
N MET A 1 -18.04 66.00 -0.42
CA MET A 1 -16.76 65.81 0.30
C MET A 1 -16.72 64.54 1.14
N ALA A 2 -17.80 64.15 1.84
CA ALA A 2 -17.84 62.91 2.63
C ALA A 2 -17.71 61.63 1.78
N ALA A 3 -18.46 61.52 0.67
CA ALA A 3 -18.42 60.36 -0.23
C ALA A 3 -17.02 60.08 -0.83
N PHE A 4 -16.32 61.11 -1.28
CA PHE A 4 -14.95 60.99 -1.78
C PHE A 4 -13.94 60.55 -0.71
N LYS A 5 -14.20 60.86 0.57
CA LYS A 5 -13.33 60.46 1.68
C LYS A 5 -13.51 58.97 1.98
N GLU A 6 -14.76 58.50 1.99
CA GLU A 6 -15.13 57.11 2.22
C GLU A 6 -14.67 56.17 1.10
N GLU A 7 -14.71 56.64 -0.16
CA GLU A 7 -14.18 55.89 -1.30
C GLU A 7 -12.65 55.80 -1.29
N ARG A 8 -11.96 56.89 -0.94
CA ARG A 8 -10.51 56.90 -0.74
C ARG A 8 -10.08 55.95 0.38
N ASP A 9 -10.82 55.91 1.48
CA ASP A 9 -10.49 55.04 2.62
C ASP A 9 -10.69 53.56 2.26
N ARG A 10 -11.74 53.20 1.48
CA ARG A 10 -11.90 51.85 0.91
C ARG A 10 -10.77 51.45 -0.05
N ILE A 11 -10.33 52.37 -0.91
CA ILE A 11 -9.21 52.11 -1.83
C ILE A 11 -7.92 51.85 -1.04
N ASN A 12 -7.66 52.61 0.02
CA ASN A 12 -6.50 52.40 0.87
C ASN A 12 -6.53 51.05 1.59
N GLU A 13 -7.70 50.64 2.11
CA GLU A 13 -7.86 49.32 2.73
C GLU A 13 -7.62 48.19 1.73
N PHE A 14 -8.15 48.32 0.50
CA PHE A 14 -7.89 47.37 -0.57
C PHE A 14 -6.40 47.28 -0.93
N LEU A 15 -5.71 48.41 -1.06
CA LEU A 15 -4.26 48.45 -1.34
C LEU A 15 -3.46 47.76 -0.22
N GLN A 16 -3.79 48.01 1.05
CA GLN A 16 -3.16 47.34 2.19
C GLN A 16 -3.36 45.83 2.18
N VAL A 17 -4.55 45.36 1.78
CA VAL A 17 -4.83 43.92 1.63
C VAL A 17 -3.97 43.33 0.51
N VAL A 18 -3.84 44.01 -0.63
CA VAL A 18 -3.01 43.55 -1.76
C VAL A 18 -1.54 43.48 -1.36
N GLU A 19 -0.99 44.52 -0.72
CA GLU A 19 0.39 44.54 -0.23
C GLU A 19 0.64 43.40 0.76
N ARG A 20 -0.29 43.17 1.71
CA ARG A 20 -0.20 42.06 2.66
C ARG A 20 -0.20 40.71 1.95
N GLN A 21 -1.06 40.50 0.96
CA GLN A 21 -1.10 39.27 0.18
C GLN A 21 0.20 39.04 -0.59
N GLN A 22 0.77 40.08 -1.20
CA GLN A 22 2.05 39.99 -1.90
C GLN A 22 3.19 39.62 -0.94
N PHE A 23 3.24 40.26 0.23
CA PHE A 23 4.24 39.96 1.25
C PHE A 23 4.12 38.52 1.78
N GLN A 24 2.89 38.08 2.11
CA GLN A 24 2.64 36.69 2.50
C GLN A 24 3.04 35.70 1.39
N GLY A 25 2.77 36.04 0.13
CA GLY A 25 3.21 35.26 -1.02
C GLY A 25 4.74 35.14 -1.14
N GLN A 26 5.49 36.18 -0.77
CA GLN A 26 6.95 36.13 -0.71
C GLN A 26 7.44 35.22 0.41
N LEU A 27 6.89 35.35 1.62
CA LEU A 27 7.23 34.48 2.76
C LEU A 27 6.97 33.00 2.47
N ILE A 28 5.85 32.68 1.81
CA ILE A 28 5.54 31.30 1.40
C ILE A 28 6.59 30.79 0.41
N LYS A 29 7.03 31.62 -0.53
CA LYS A 29 8.08 31.24 -1.50
C LYS A 29 9.42 30.98 -0.82
N GLU A 30 9.82 31.84 0.10
CA GLU A 30 11.04 31.64 0.89
C GLU A 30 10.98 30.34 1.68
N SER A 31 9.87 30.12 2.41
CA SER A 31 9.64 28.88 3.14
C SER A 31 9.65 27.65 2.23
N LYS A 32 9.08 27.75 1.01
CA LYS A 32 9.09 26.65 0.04
C LYS A 32 10.52 26.28 -0.37
N VAL A 33 11.36 27.27 -0.67
CA VAL A 33 12.77 27.04 -1.02
C VAL A 33 13.53 26.37 0.12
N ASP A 34 13.31 26.81 1.36
CA ASP A 34 13.95 26.20 2.53
C ASP A 34 13.50 24.75 2.73
N GLN A 35 12.21 24.47 2.60
CA GLN A 35 11.69 23.12 2.71
C GLN A 35 12.18 22.21 1.59
N ASP A 36 12.26 22.71 0.35
CA ASP A 36 12.78 21.95 -0.79
C ASP A 36 14.26 21.59 -0.59
N ARG A 37 15.06 22.49 0.00
CA ARG A 37 16.45 22.22 0.36
C ARG A 37 16.56 21.11 1.41
N LEU A 38 15.78 21.20 2.50
CA LEU A 38 15.77 20.18 3.56
C LEU A 38 15.30 18.82 3.02
N ALA A 39 14.30 18.80 2.15
CA ALA A 39 13.82 17.59 1.51
C ALA A 39 14.91 16.96 0.62
N PHE A 40 15.65 17.77 -0.14
CA PHE A 40 16.78 17.29 -0.93
C PHE A 40 17.89 16.69 -0.06
N GLU A 41 18.28 17.37 1.02
CA GLU A 41 19.29 16.88 1.99
C GLU A 41 18.88 15.52 2.57
N TYR A 42 17.62 15.37 2.99
CA TYR A 42 17.09 14.10 3.50
C TYR A 42 17.14 12.97 2.45
N VAL A 43 16.85 13.24 1.18
CA VAL A 43 16.94 12.22 0.12
C VAL A 43 18.39 11.76 -0.09
N GLN A 44 19.37 12.67 0.02
CA GLN A 44 20.80 12.33 -0.11
C GLN A 44 21.31 11.43 1.02
N GLU A 45 20.67 11.43 2.19
CA GLU A 45 20.99 10.52 3.29
C GLU A 45 20.57 9.07 3.01
N GLN A 46 19.91 8.81 1.88
CA GLN A 46 19.45 7.48 1.46
C GLN A 46 18.65 6.73 2.55
N PRO A 47 17.60 7.37 3.11
CA PRO A 47 16.88 6.84 4.28
C PRO A 47 16.18 5.50 4.01
N LEU A 48 15.97 5.16 2.74
CA LEU A 48 15.28 3.95 2.32
C LEU A 48 16.20 2.78 1.97
N ASP A 49 17.52 2.91 2.04
CA ASP A 49 18.44 1.86 1.54
C ASP A 49 18.23 0.48 2.16
N ASN A 50 18.01 0.43 3.47
CA ASN A 50 17.73 -0.85 4.16
C ASN A 50 16.37 -1.41 3.74
N PHE A 51 15.34 -0.56 3.66
CA PHE A 51 14.00 -0.96 3.23
C PHE A 51 13.97 -1.40 1.76
N ASN A 52 14.74 -0.73 0.90
CA ASN A 52 14.89 -1.07 -0.51
C ASN A 52 15.53 -2.46 -0.67
N ARG A 53 16.57 -2.76 0.13
CA ARG A 53 17.19 -4.09 0.13
C ARG A 53 16.23 -5.17 0.60
N ASP A 54 15.54 -4.96 1.71
CA ASP A 54 14.52 -5.89 2.22
C ASP A 54 13.42 -6.13 1.17
N PHE A 55 12.97 -5.07 0.50
CA PHE A 55 12.00 -5.17 -0.58
C PHE A 55 12.50 -5.99 -1.77
N ILE A 56 13.74 -5.74 -2.22
CA ILE A 56 14.38 -6.48 -3.31
C ILE A 56 14.52 -7.97 -2.95
N GLU A 57 14.86 -8.29 -1.70
CA GLU A 57 14.92 -9.67 -1.21
C GLU A 57 13.54 -10.35 -1.25
N LEU A 58 12.49 -9.66 -0.82
CA LEU A 58 11.10 -10.17 -0.90
C LEU A 58 10.71 -10.46 -2.35
N VAL A 59 10.92 -9.51 -3.26
CA VAL A 59 10.56 -9.68 -4.69
C VAL A 59 11.38 -10.79 -5.33
N ASN A 60 12.69 -10.87 -5.08
CA ASN A 60 13.54 -11.93 -5.63
C ASN A 60 13.14 -13.33 -5.16
N ARG A 61 12.51 -13.46 -3.99
CA ARG A 61 11.99 -14.74 -3.51
C ARG A 61 10.84 -15.26 -4.37
N LEU A 62 10.05 -14.36 -4.96
CA LEU A 62 8.88 -14.67 -5.79
C LEU A 62 9.23 -14.73 -7.27
N TYR A 63 9.99 -13.75 -7.74
CA TYR A 63 10.41 -13.61 -9.13
C TYR A 63 11.92 -13.39 -9.19
N PRO A 64 12.71 -14.49 -9.18
CA PRO A 64 14.14 -14.40 -9.26
C PRO A 64 14.58 -13.64 -10.51
N ARG A 65 15.57 -12.75 -10.37
CA ARG A 65 16.18 -11.98 -11.47
C ARG A 65 15.35 -10.84 -12.05
N LEU A 66 14.18 -10.52 -11.48
CA LEU A 66 13.48 -9.28 -11.84
C LEU A 66 14.08 -8.09 -11.07
N PRO A 67 14.53 -7.04 -11.76
CA PRO A 67 14.92 -5.80 -11.11
C PRO A 67 13.73 -5.19 -10.36
N ALA A 68 13.97 -4.78 -9.12
CA ALA A 68 12.98 -4.19 -8.25
C ALA A 68 13.62 -3.08 -7.41
N GLY A 69 12.82 -2.17 -6.88
CA GLY A 69 13.30 -1.17 -5.95
C GLY A 69 12.26 -0.19 -5.45
N ILE A 70 12.65 0.53 -4.41
CA ILE A 70 11.94 1.64 -3.80
C ILE A 70 12.83 2.88 -3.93
N VAL A 71 12.29 3.93 -4.53
CA VAL A 71 12.99 5.20 -4.77
C VAL A 71 12.22 6.32 -4.10
N LEU A 72 12.94 7.21 -3.42
CA LEU A 72 12.40 8.43 -2.82
C LEU A 72 13.02 9.63 -3.51
N ASP A 73 12.20 10.44 -4.17
CA ASP A 73 12.63 11.66 -4.83
C ASP A 73 12.00 12.88 -4.16
N ASN A 74 12.70 14.01 -4.18
CA ASN A 74 12.15 15.28 -3.74
C ASN A 74 11.05 15.75 -4.72
N ASN A 75 9.87 16.11 -4.21
CA ASN A 75 8.79 16.69 -4.99
C ASN A 75 8.84 18.23 -4.90
N SER A 76 9.53 18.84 -5.86
CA SER A 76 9.61 20.30 -6.01
C SER A 76 8.41 20.90 -6.77
N GLY A 77 7.36 20.11 -7.00
CA GLY A 77 6.15 20.56 -7.67
C GLY A 77 5.39 21.62 -6.88
N ASP A 78 4.45 22.30 -7.52
CA ASP A 78 3.54 23.22 -6.82
C ASP A 78 2.34 22.48 -6.26
N ASN A 79 2.57 21.76 -5.16
CA ASN A 79 1.56 20.95 -4.48
C ASN A 79 1.92 20.78 -2.99
N GLN A 80 1.10 20.02 -2.25
CA GLN A 80 1.28 19.77 -0.81
C GLN A 80 2.09 18.50 -0.50
N ILE A 81 2.60 17.81 -1.51
CA ILE A 81 3.38 16.57 -1.39
C ILE A 81 4.86 16.94 -1.36
N ARG A 82 5.61 16.39 -0.40
CA ARG A 82 7.05 16.66 -0.24
C ARG A 82 7.95 15.68 -0.97
N TYR A 83 7.53 14.42 -1.06
CA TYR A 83 8.33 13.37 -1.66
C TYR A 83 7.51 12.53 -2.62
N ASN A 84 8.15 12.08 -3.69
CA ASN A 84 7.64 11.05 -4.57
C ASN A 84 8.23 9.72 -4.13
N LEU A 85 7.41 8.82 -3.58
CA LEU A 85 7.81 7.46 -3.28
C LEU A 85 7.38 6.55 -4.45
N THR A 86 8.37 5.97 -5.12
CA THR A 86 8.14 5.12 -6.27
C THR A 86 8.58 3.70 -5.96
N VAL A 87 7.65 2.74 -6.04
CA VAL A 87 7.93 1.31 -5.88
C VAL A 87 7.76 0.64 -7.24
N GLN A 88 8.82 -0.02 -7.73
CA GLN A 88 8.81 -0.64 -9.05
C GLN A 88 9.35 -2.07 -9.01
N VAL A 89 8.76 -2.90 -9.85
CA VAL A 89 9.29 -4.22 -10.23
C VAL A 89 9.20 -4.26 -11.75
N GLN A 90 10.33 -4.45 -12.41
CA GLN A 90 10.38 -4.47 -13.87
C GLN A 90 9.64 -5.70 -14.37
N SER A 91 8.55 -5.49 -15.12
CA SER A 91 7.83 -6.55 -15.80
C SER A 91 7.17 -6.02 -17.06
N ASP A 92 7.00 -6.90 -18.04
CA ASP A 92 6.36 -6.60 -19.32
C ASP A 92 4.82 -6.61 -19.20
N SER A 93 4.27 -5.93 -18.19
CA SER A 93 2.83 -5.82 -17.87
C SER A 93 2.15 -7.06 -17.26
N SER A 94 2.88 -7.90 -16.52
CA SER A 94 2.26 -9.01 -15.77
C SER A 94 1.44 -8.52 -14.57
N ASP A 95 0.14 -8.80 -14.57
CA ASP A 95 -0.75 -8.51 -13.44
C ASP A 95 -0.35 -9.24 -12.15
N GLY A 96 0.18 -10.46 -12.28
CA GLY A 96 0.75 -11.22 -11.15
C GLY A 96 1.96 -10.53 -10.53
N VAL A 97 2.89 -10.00 -11.33
CA VAL A 97 4.05 -9.26 -10.84
C VAL A 97 3.64 -7.93 -10.19
N ASN A 98 2.66 -7.22 -10.77
CA ASN A 98 2.10 -6.02 -10.16
C ASN A 98 1.45 -6.30 -8.80
N SER A 99 0.76 -7.43 -8.68
CA SER A 99 0.16 -7.84 -7.41
C SER A 99 1.22 -8.23 -6.39
N ALA A 100 2.27 -8.95 -6.80
CA ALA A 100 3.41 -9.26 -5.94
C ALA A 100 4.15 -8.01 -5.44
N ARG A 101 4.28 -6.97 -6.27
CA ARG A 101 4.83 -5.68 -5.84
C ARG A 101 4.04 -5.10 -4.66
N ILE A 102 2.70 -5.10 -4.75
CA ILE A 102 1.82 -4.60 -3.69
C ILE A 102 2.00 -5.46 -2.43
N VAL A 103 1.92 -6.79 -2.59
CA VAL A 103 2.01 -7.75 -1.50
C VAL A 103 3.34 -7.64 -0.74
N CYS A 104 4.48 -7.52 -1.45
CA CYS A 104 5.79 -7.35 -0.85
C CYS A 104 5.93 -6.00 -0.12
N PHE A 105 5.39 -4.92 -0.69
CA PHE A 105 5.47 -3.60 -0.08
C PHE A 105 4.61 -3.52 1.20
N ASP A 106 3.38 -4.04 1.16
CA ASP A 106 2.49 -4.07 2.33
C ASP A 106 3.08 -4.92 3.46
N TRP A 107 3.74 -6.03 3.13
CA TRP A 107 4.47 -6.85 4.10
C TRP A 107 5.67 -6.11 4.71
N LEU A 108 6.41 -5.36 3.91
CA LEU A 108 7.51 -4.53 4.40
C LEU A 108 7.00 -3.49 5.39
N LEU A 109 5.86 -2.85 5.10
CA LEU A 109 5.20 -1.93 6.04
C LEU A 109 4.81 -2.64 7.33
N LEU A 110 4.13 -3.79 7.26
CA LEU A 110 3.71 -4.55 8.44
C LEU A 110 4.90 -4.91 9.36
N THR A 111 6.03 -5.29 8.78
CA THR A 111 7.15 -5.90 9.52
C THR A 111 8.26 -4.91 9.88
N LYS A 112 8.45 -3.86 9.09
CA LYS A 112 9.57 -2.91 9.26
C LYS A 112 9.11 -1.45 9.35
N GLY A 113 7.84 -1.16 9.06
CA GLY A 113 7.34 0.20 9.13
C GLY A 113 7.47 0.78 10.54
N GLN A 114 7.84 2.05 10.59
CA GLN A 114 8.10 2.76 11.82
C GLN A 114 6.95 3.71 12.14
N ARG A 115 6.76 4.00 13.44
CA ARG A 115 5.78 5.00 13.93
C ARG A 115 4.33 4.68 13.55
N HIS A 116 3.98 3.41 13.45
CA HIS A 116 2.60 2.94 13.36
C HIS A 116 2.35 1.76 14.31
N GLN A 117 1.07 1.45 14.54
CA GLN A 117 0.61 0.33 15.38
C GLN A 117 -0.11 -0.75 14.56
N ILE A 118 0.23 -0.86 13.27
CA ILE A 118 -0.33 -1.90 12.39
C ILE A 118 0.23 -3.25 12.81
N ASP A 119 -0.64 -4.12 13.32
CA ASP A 119 -0.34 -5.50 13.70
C ASP A 119 -1.02 -6.54 12.81
N VAL A 120 -1.99 -6.10 11.99
CA VAL A 120 -2.78 -6.96 11.11
C VAL A 120 -2.66 -6.49 9.68
N LEU A 121 -2.44 -7.43 8.77
CA LEU A 121 -2.54 -7.21 7.33
C LEU A 121 -3.60 -8.15 6.76
N TRP A 122 -4.44 -7.63 5.86
CA TRP A 122 -5.46 -8.43 5.18
C TRP A 122 -5.46 -8.17 3.68
N HIS A 123 -5.21 -9.22 2.90
CA HIS A 123 -5.34 -9.18 1.44
C HIS A 123 -6.52 -10.01 0.94
N ASP A 124 -7.18 -9.48 -0.09
CA ASP A 124 -8.21 -10.22 -0.81
C ASP A 124 -7.63 -11.07 -1.95
N ASN A 125 -8.39 -12.07 -2.40
CA ASN A 125 -8.02 -13.01 -3.47
C ASN A 125 -7.57 -12.30 -4.75
N ARG A 126 -8.07 -11.09 -5.03
CA ARG A 126 -7.67 -10.32 -6.20
C ARG A 126 -6.15 -10.15 -6.34
N LEU A 127 -5.42 -10.01 -5.24
CA LEU A 127 -3.95 -9.89 -5.26
C LEU A 127 -3.23 -11.21 -5.58
N PHE A 128 -3.94 -12.33 -5.57
CA PHE A 128 -3.37 -13.65 -5.81
C PHE A 128 -3.93 -14.32 -7.06
N ALA A 129 -5.04 -13.82 -7.60
CA ALA A 129 -5.75 -14.40 -8.73
C ALA A 129 -4.86 -14.57 -9.96
N ASP A 130 -4.12 -13.52 -10.30
CA ASP A 130 -3.25 -13.48 -11.49
C ASP A 130 -1.79 -13.85 -11.17
N MET A 131 -1.50 -14.23 -9.92
CA MET A 131 -0.17 -14.68 -9.51
C MET A 131 -0.02 -16.18 -9.77
N ASP A 132 1.04 -16.58 -10.46
CA ASP A 132 1.32 -18.01 -10.70
C ASP A 132 1.45 -18.81 -9.40
N ALA A 133 1.14 -20.10 -9.47
CA ALA A 133 1.10 -20.98 -8.30
C ALA A 133 2.45 -21.11 -7.58
N ILE A 134 3.59 -21.06 -8.30
CA ILE A 134 4.94 -21.13 -7.71
C ILE A 134 5.24 -19.89 -6.84
N PRO A 135 5.22 -18.64 -7.37
CA PRO A 135 5.37 -17.43 -6.55
C PRO A 135 4.39 -17.41 -5.37
N ARG A 136 3.13 -17.80 -5.61
CA ARG A 136 2.10 -17.83 -4.56
C ARG A 136 2.50 -18.79 -3.43
N ALA A 137 2.89 -20.03 -3.75
CA ALA A 137 3.37 -21.00 -2.76
C ALA A 137 4.61 -20.50 -1.99
N GLN A 138 5.58 -19.89 -2.69
CA GLN A 138 6.78 -19.31 -2.09
C GLN A 138 6.45 -18.17 -1.12
N TRP A 139 5.46 -17.33 -1.47
CA TRP A 139 4.97 -16.26 -0.61
C TRP A 139 4.36 -16.82 0.69
N PHE A 140 3.41 -17.74 0.59
CA PHE A 140 2.76 -18.28 1.78
C PHE A 140 3.72 -19.08 2.67
N LYS A 141 4.69 -19.79 2.08
CA LYS A 141 5.77 -20.43 2.83
C LYS A 141 6.57 -19.42 3.63
N PHE A 142 7.03 -18.36 2.96
CA PHE A 142 7.78 -17.27 3.60
C PHE A 142 7.00 -16.67 4.78
N VAL A 143 5.75 -16.26 4.53
CA VAL A 143 4.94 -15.59 5.53
C VAL A 143 4.65 -16.51 6.72
N ASN A 144 4.33 -17.78 6.48
CA ASN A 144 4.10 -18.74 7.57
C ASN A 144 5.37 -18.93 8.43
N GLU A 145 6.56 -18.96 7.83
CA GLU A 145 7.83 -19.02 8.56
C GLU A 145 8.07 -17.76 9.40
N GLN A 146 7.83 -16.57 8.83
CA GLN A 146 8.06 -15.30 9.53
C GLN A 146 7.06 -15.07 10.68
N LEU A 147 5.81 -15.48 10.51
CA LEU A 147 4.76 -15.25 11.51
C LEU A 147 4.91 -16.11 12.76
N LYS A 148 5.53 -17.30 12.67
CA LYS A 148 5.74 -18.21 13.81
C LYS A 148 6.42 -17.55 15.01
N ASN A 149 7.24 -16.54 14.78
CA ASN A 149 7.98 -15.81 15.82
C ASN A 149 7.54 -14.35 15.94
N SER A 150 6.34 -14.01 15.46
CA SER A 150 5.84 -12.63 15.44
C SER A 150 4.51 -12.52 16.19
N ASN A 151 4.22 -11.32 16.69
CA ASN A 151 2.89 -10.97 17.22
C ASN A 151 1.97 -10.37 16.15
N LYS A 152 2.33 -10.51 14.87
CA LYS A 152 1.57 -9.96 13.74
C LYS A 152 0.57 -11.00 13.23
N GLN A 153 -0.49 -10.54 12.60
CA GLN A 153 -1.49 -11.39 11.97
C GLN A 153 -1.59 -11.07 10.47
N TYR A 154 -1.61 -12.12 9.66
CA TYR A 154 -1.89 -12.00 8.23
C TYR A 154 -3.13 -12.81 7.86
N ILE A 155 -4.13 -12.13 7.31
CA ILE A 155 -5.39 -12.71 6.87
C ILE A 155 -5.42 -12.66 5.36
N VAL A 156 -5.81 -13.76 4.72
CA VAL A 156 -5.96 -13.78 3.26
C VAL A 156 -7.22 -14.55 2.87
N SER A 157 -8.02 -13.99 1.97
CA SER A 157 -9.03 -14.74 1.22
C SER A 157 -8.42 -15.26 -0.08
N LEU A 158 -8.65 -16.54 -0.37
CA LEU A 158 -8.22 -17.18 -1.61
C LEU A 158 -9.38 -17.98 -2.19
N ASN A 159 -9.52 -17.95 -3.52
CA ASN A 159 -10.38 -18.90 -4.21
C ASN A 159 -9.82 -20.32 -4.07
N GLN A 160 -10.71 -21.31 -4.05
CA GLN A 160 -10.35 -22.72 -3.85
C GLN A 160 -9.33 -23.20 -4.89
N GLU A 161 -9.53 -22.89 -6.18
CA GLU A 161 -8.57 -23.22 -7.26
C GLU A 161 -7.17 -22.63 -7.02
N ASN A 162 -7.12 -21.39 -6.53
CA ASN A 162 -5.85 -20.73 -6.23
C ASN A 162 -5.17 -21.32 -4.99
N TYR A 163 -5.97 -21.73 -4.01
CA TYR A 163 -5.48 -22.41 -2.82
C TYR A 163 -4.88 -23.78 -3.17
N ASP A 164 -5.62 -24.57 -3.96
CA ASP A 164 -5.26 -25.94 -4.30
C ASP A 164 -4.05 -26.00 -5.24
N SER A 165 -3.97 -25.11 -6.25
CA SER A 165 -2.85 -25.11 -7.19
C SER A 165 -1.49 -24.82 -6.53
N MET A 166 -1.46 -24.13 -5.39
CA MET A 166 -0.21 -23.94 -4.65
C MET A 166 0.32 -25.24 -4.04
N PHE A 167 -0.55 -26.20 -3.71
CA PHE A 167 -0.15 -27.39 -2.96
C PHE A 167 0.79 -28.28 -3.77
N GLU A 168 0.80 -28.19 -5.09
CA GLU A 168 1.75 -28.89 -5.95
C GLU A 168 3.22 -28.53 -5.65
N TYR A 169 3.45 -27.34 -5.07
CA TYR A 169 4.78 -26.80 -4.78
C TYR A 169 5.11 -26.79 -3.29
N LEU A 170 4.30 -27.45 -2.47
CA LEU A 170 4.44 -27.52 -1.02
C LEU A 170 4.72 -28.94 -0.55
N THR A 171 5.51 -29.06 0.52
CA THR A 171 5.72 -30.32 1.23
C THR A 171 4.48 -30.70 2.05
N GLU A 172 4.33 -31.97 2.42
CA GLU A 172 3.19 -32.43 3.23
C GLU A 172 3.07 -31.69 4.57
N VAL A 173 4.21 -31.38 5.21
CA VAL A 173 4.23 -30.62 6.47
C VAL A 173 3.72 -29.19 6.27
N GLU A 174 4.07 -28.55 5.14
CA GLU A 174 3.57 -27.22 4.81
C GLU A 174 2.07 -27.25 4.49
N LYS A 175 1.61 -28.24 3.73
CA LYS A 175 0.17 -28.43 3.43
C LYS A 175 -0.64 -28.60 4.71
N GLU A 176 -0.18 -29.43 5.64
CA GLU A 176 -0.84 -29.61 6.94
C GLU A 176 -0.89 -28.29 7.73
N SER A 177 0.24 -27.57 7.79
CA SER A 177 0.30 -26.25 8.44
C SER A 177 -0.69 -25.27 7.82
N PHE A 178 -0.83 -25.22 6.50
CA PHE A 178 -1.77 -24.31 5.85
C PHE A 178 -3.22 -24.71 6.05
N ASN A 179 -3.54 -26.01 6.02
CA ASN A 179 -4.88 -26.49 6.30
C ASN A 179 -5.33 -26.13 7.72
N ASN A 180 -4.41 -26.23 8.70
CA ASN A 180 -4.67 -25.84 10.09
C ASN A 180 -4.85 -24.32 10.27
N SER A 181 -4.31 -23.51 9.35
CA SER A 181 -4.47 -22.06 9.35
C SER A 181 -5.77 -21.59 8.67
N VAL A 182 -6.54 -22.48 8.05
CA VAL A 182 -7.83 -22.12 7.45
C VAL A 182 -8.89 -21.96 8.54
N ILE A 183 -9.28 -20.72 8.82
CA ILE A 183 -10.28 -20.41 9.85
C ILE A 183 -11.71 -20.61 9.32
N ILE A 184 -11.96 -20.24 8.06
CA ILE A 184 -13.30 -20.26 7.45
C ILE A 184 -13.18 -20.75 6.01
N ARG A 185 -14.06 -21.68 5.62
CA ARG A 185 -14.31 -22.04 4.22
C ARG A 185 -15.70 -21.56 3.83
N LEU A 186 -15.77 -20.74 2.78
CA LEU A 186 -17.04 -20.20 2.28
C LEU A 186 -17.48 -21.00 1.06
N SER A 187 -18.73 -21.44 1.06
CA SER A 187 -19.34 -22.20 -0.03
C SER A 187 -20.77 -21.72 -0.28
N GLY A 188 -21.24 -21.86 -1.52
CA GLY A 188 -22.56 -21.38 -1.95
C GLY A 188 -23.73 -22.31 -1.62
N ASP A 189 -23.45 -23.44 -0.96
CA ASP A 189 -24.36 -24.57 -0.73
C ASP A 189 -25.36 -24.33 0.42
N ASP A 190 -24.92 -23.75 1.53
CA ASP A 190 -25.75 -23.38 2.68
C ASP A 190 -25.65 -21.87 2.96
N PRO A 191 -26.76 -21.15 3.27
CA PRO A 191 -26.70 -19.77 3.75
C PRO A 191 -25.64 -19.50 4.82
N LYS A 192 -25.41 -20.45 5.75
CA LYS A 192 -24.39 -20.34 6.82
C LYS A 192 -22.95 -20.34 6.30
N ASN A 193 -22.74 -20.92 5.12
CA ASN A 193 -21.43 -21.00 4.48
C ASN A 193 -21.17 -19.79 3.56
N LYS A 194 -22.11 -18.84 3.48
CA LYS A 194 -21.93 -17.57 2.75
C LYS A 194 -21.28 -16.52 3.63
N LEU A 195 -20.57 -15.58 3.02
CA LEU A 195 -19.85 -14.50 3.69
C LEU A 195 -20.70 -13.73 4.72
N LEU A 196 -22.00 -13.56 4.46
CA LEU A 196 -22.93 -12.84 5.33
C LEU A 196 -23.89 -13.75 6.12
N GLY A 197 -23.79 -15.08 5.99
CA GLY A 197 -24.73 -16.00 6.64
C GLY A 197 -26.17 -15.96 6.08
N ILE A 198 -26.40 -15.20 5.01
CA ILE A 198 -27.72 -14.92 4.44
C ILE A 198 -27.74 -15.14 2.92
N GLN A 199 -28.87 -15.63 2.40
CA GLN A 199 -29.11 -15.81 0.97
C GLN A 199 -30.09 -14.75 0.47
N PHE A 200 -29.61 -13.83 -0.37
CA PHE A 200 -30.48 -12.93 -1.11
C PHE A 200 -31.17 -13.71 -2.24
N GLY A 201 -32.50 -13.55 -2.39
CA GLY A 201 -33.21 -13.94 -3.61
C GLY A 201 -33.94 -15.28 -3.67
N LYS A 202 -34.24 -15.97 -2.55
CA LYS A 202 -35.26 -17.05 -2.57
C LYS A 202 -36.59 -16.55 -2.01
N THR A 203 -37.49 -16.16 -2.91
CA THR A 203 -38.93 -16.12 -2.63
C THR A 203 -39.37 -17.53 -2.27
N VAL A 204 -39.92 -17.71 -1.07
CA VAL A 204 -40.54 -18.96 -0.66
C VAL A 204 -41.78 -19.15 -1.53
N SER A 205 -41.72 -20.08 -2.50
CA SER A 205 -42.93 -20.63 -3.09
C SER A 205 -43.58 -21.54 -2.04
N LEU A 206 -44.63 -21.04 -1.40
CA LEU A 206 -45.54 -21.84 -0.59
C LEU A 206 -46.22 -22.87 -1.53
N HIS A 207 -46.04 -24.15 -1.25
CA HIS A 207 -46.95 -25.23 -1.65
C HIS A 207 -47.46 -25.89 -0.37
#